data_AF-A0A3N3DW53-F1
#
_entry.id   AF-A0A3N3DW53-F1
#
_cell.length_a   1.000
_cell.length_b   1.000
_cell.length_c   1.000
_cell.angle_alpha   90.00
_cell.angle_beta   90.00
_cell.angle_gamma   90.00
#
_symmetry.space_group_name_H-M   'P 1'
#
loop_
_entity.id
_entity.type
_entity.pdbx_description
1 polymer ?
#
loop_
_entity_poly.entity_id
_entity_poly.type
_entity_poly.pdbx_seq_one_letter_code
_entity_poly.pdbx_strand_id
1 'polypeptide(L)'
;MHKTIAGLLLFCSFNIYADYSNFAWSVSDTKGNRVYDTNNVIKAAIEHDNFISLSYDAKFESAAPDLFKQINALGKFELDAFASPVLINGIRQLIGEFACATYRFEAQKGQARTCNGLVIDKDAKEGKPFQSGQFVDNRLEISVNSIRPNMPNRSYDIYLPSAKEVSLEYTWGAVHEMGSFFVRERDRKDTVLTVYIDGYKLDTNGERGTRITNRPEIIFVVIPSVAKIGKQSNQDHAAAYAIANADIIVPRY
;
A
#
# COMPACT_ATOMS: atom_id res chain seq x y z
N MET A 1 -36.94 -32.03 -46.60
CA MET A 1 -35.97 -32.45 -45.55
C MET A 1 -34.78 -31.50 -45.60
N HIS A 2 -34.73 -30.50 -44.72
CA HIS A 2 -33.56 -29.63 -44.53
C HIS A 2 -33.23 -29.66 -43.04
N LYS A 3 -32.05 -30.20 -42.71
CA LYS A 3 -31.51 -30.23 -41.35
C LYS A 3 -30.69 -28.95 -41.16
N THR A 4 -31.20 -28.03 -40.36
CA THR A 4 -30.44 -26.86 -39.89
C THR A 4 -29.68 -27.27 -38.64
N ILE A 5 -28.37 -27.30 -38.72
CA ILE A 5 -27.48 -27.54 -37.57
C ILE A 5 -27.43 -26.22 -36.78
N ALA A 6 -28.07 -26.19 -35.61
CA ALA A 6 -27.92 -25.10 -34.65
C ALA A 6 -26.63 -25.34 -33.85
N GLY A 7 -25.57 -24.62 -34.21
CA GLY A 7 -24.34 -24.53 -33.43
C GLY A 7 -24.57 -23.60 -32.22
N LEU A 8 -24.60 -24.18 -31.03
CA LEU A 8 -24.64 -23.44 -29.77
C LEU A 8 -23.24 -22.85 -29.51
N LEU A 9 -23.06 -21.55 -29.73
CA LEU A 9 -21.89 -20.80 -29.27
C LEU A 9 -22.09 -20.45 -27.79
N LEU A 10 -21.46 -21.23 -26.92
CA LEU A 10 -21.25 -20.87 -25.51
C LEU A 10 -20.26 -19.69 -25.45
N PHE A 11 -20.80 -18.49 -25.26
CA PHE A 11 -20.01 -17.34 -24.82
C PHE A 11 -19.66 -17.52 -23.33
N CYS A 12 -18.50 -18.12 -23.05
CA CYS A 12 -17.85 -17.96 -21.76
C CYS A 12 -17.21 -16.57 -21.71
N SER A 13 -17.99 -15.56 -21.32
CA SER A 13 -17.47 -14.24 -20.97
C SER A 13 -16.81 -14.32 -19.58
N PHE A 14 -15.60 -14.86 -19.50
CA PHE A 14 -14.74 -14.58 -18.35
C PHE A 14 -14.31 -13.12 -18.46
N ASN A 15 -15.12 -12.22 -17.92
CA ASN A 15 -14.63 -10.87 -17.65
C ASN A 15 -13.61 -10.99 -16.52
N ILE A 16 -12.34 -11.08 -16.89
CA ILE A 16 -11.22 -10.87 -15.98
C ILE A 16 -11.18 -9.35 -15.72
N TYR A 17 -12.08 -8.87 -14.87
CA TYR A 17 -12.00 -7.50 -14.38
C TYR A 17 -10.79 -7.38 -13.45
N ALA A 18 -10.02 -6.31 -13.60
CA ALA A 18 -8.94 -5.96 -12.68
C ALA A 18 -9.51 -5.73 -11.28
N ASP A 19 -8.76 -6.11 -10.25
CA ASP A 19 -9.20 -5.93 -8.87
C ASP A 19 -9.20 -4.45 -8.48
N TYR A 20 -8.17 -3.71 -8.85
CA TYR A 20 -8.07 -2.27 -8.65
C TYR A 20 -7.78 -1.52 -9.95
N SER A 21 -7.89 -0.19 -9.91
CA SER A 21 -7.44 0.66 -11.01
C SER A 21 -5.94 0.46 -11.27
N ASN A 22 -5.54 0.63 -12.52
CA ASN A 22 -4.18 0.36 -12.97
C ASN A 22 -3.26 1.55 -12.62
N PHE A 23 -2.21 1.29 -11.85
CA PHE A 23 -1.24 2.29 -11.39
C PHE A 23 -0.56 3.00 -12.57
N ALA A 24 -0.18 2.26 -13.61
CA ALA A 24 0.45 2.81 -14.81
C ALA A 24 -0.44 3.85 -15.51
N TRP A 25 -1.76 3.63 -15.49
CA TRP A 25 -2.74 4.51 -16.13
C TRP A 25 -3.39 5.52 -15.18
N SER A 26 -2.98 5.54 -13.91
CA SER A 26 -3.46 6.50 -12.93
C SER A 26 -2.94 7.91 -13.23
N VAL A 27 -3.73 8.93 -12.89
CA VAL A 27 -3.38 10.34 -13.08
C VAL A 27 -2.35 10.76 -12.03
N SER A 28 -1.19 11.23 -12.48
CA SER A 28 -0.04 11.56 -11.61
C SER A 28 0.07 13.04 -11.28
N ASP A 29 -0.49 13.92 -12.12
CA ASP A 29 -0.38 15.37 -11.98
C ASP A 29 -1.67 16.14 -12.27
N THR A 30 -1.63 17.44 -11.99
CA THR A 30 -2.77 18.35 -12.18
C THR A 30 -3.12 18.61 -13.65
N LYS A 31 -2.27 18.18 -14.59
CA LYS A 31 -2.53 18.30 -16.03
C LYS A 31 -3.25 17.06 -16.57
N GLY A 32 -3.49 16.05 -15.74
CA GLY A 32 -4.12 14.80 -16.15
C GLY A 32 -3.17 13.81 -16.79
N ASN A 33 -1.85 14.04 -16.71
CA ASN A 33 -0.88 13.10 -17.27
C ASN A 33 -0.88 11.83 -16.43
N ARG A 34 -0.71 10.69 -17.09
CA ARG A 34 -0.67 9.39 -16.42
C ARG A 34 0.77 9.04 -16.04
N VAL A 35 0.94 8.17 -15.04
CA VAL A 35 2.28 7.73 -14.60
C VAL A 35 3.10 7.22 -15.78
N TYR A 36 2.51 6.35 -16.60
CA TYR A 36 3.17 5.73 -17.75
C TYR A 36 3.62 6.74 -18.81
N ASP A 37 2.87 7.82 -18.99
CA ASP A 37 3.11 8.82 -20.04
C ASP A 37 4.19 9.84 -19.66
N THR A 38 4.73 9.75 -18.44
CA THR A 38 5.67 10.73 -17.88
C THR A 38 7.04 10.10 -17.56
N ASN A 39 8.09 10.94 -17.52
CA ASN A 39 9.41 10.54 -17.01
C ASN A 39 9.43 10.62 -15.47
N ASN A 40 8.54 9.85 -14.84
CA ASN A 40 8.35 9.85 -13.39
C ASN A 40 9.37 8.94 -12.70
N VAL A 41 9.92 9.39 -11.56
CA VAL A 41 10.93 8.65 -10.77
C VAL A 41 10.44 7.28 -10.26
N ILE A 42 9.13 7.13 -10.07
CA ILE A 42 8.46 5.88 -9.68
C ILE A 42 8.35 4.93 -10.88
N LYS A 43 7.97 5.44 -12.06
CA LYS A 43 8.01 4.65 -13.30
C LYS A 43 9.41 4.11 -13.55
N ALA A 44 10.43 4.98 -13.46
CA ALA A 44 11.82 4.59 -13.64
C ALA A 44 12.27 3.56 -12.59
N ALA A 45 11.81 3.68 -11.34
CA ALA A 45 12.09 2.67 -10.32
C ALA A 45 11.47 1.31 -10.66
N ILE A 46 10.20 1.29 -11.08
CA ILE A 46 9.48 0.06 -11.43
C ILE A 46 10.11 -0.63 -12.65
N GLU A 47 10.34 0.12 -13.74
CA GLU A 47 10.87 -0.44 -15.00
C GLU A 47 12.34 -0.90 -14.90
N HIS A 48 13.06 -0.48 -13.86
CA HIS A 48 14.42 -0.91 -13.57
C HIS A 48 14.51 -1.88 -12.38
N ASP A 49 13.38 -2.43 -11.93
CA ASP A 49 13.29 -3.36 -10.80
C ASP A 49 13.97 -2.82 -9.51
N ASN A 50 13.86 -1.51 -9.25
CA ASN A 50 14.44 -0.87 -8.07
C ASN A 50 13.54 -1.04 -6.83
N PHE A 51 13.49 -2.29 -6.37
CA PHE A 51 12.72 -2.72 -5.21
C PHE A 51 13.66 -3.13 -4.07
N ILE A 52 13.26 -2.85 -2.83
CA ILE A 52 13.90 -3.40 -1.63
C ILE A 52 12.85 -4.07 -0.76
N SER A 53 13.23 -5.13 -0.05
CA SER A 53 12.30 -5.80 0.86
C SER A 53 11.81 -4.83 1.96
N LEU A 54 10.58 -5.02 2.42
CA LEU A 54 10.02 -4.30 3.56
C LEU A 54 10.64 -4.81 4.89
N SER A 55 11.93 -4.53 5.05
CA SER A 55 12.75 -4.86 6.22
C SER A 55 13.59 -3.66 6.62
N TYR A 56 13.85 -3.53 7.92
CA TYR A 56 14.86 -2.59 8.40
C TYR A 56 16.23 -3.27 8.32
N ASP A 57 16.93 -3.03 7.22
CA ASP A 57 18.27 -3.54 6.94
C ASP A 57 19.14 -2.47 6.27
N ALA A 58 20.39 -2.82 5.93
CA ALA A 58 21.33 -1.90 5.31
C ALA A 58 20.85 -1.35 3.95
N LYS A 59 20.03 -2.10 3.18
CA LYS A 59 19.47 -1.61 1.92
C LYS A 59 18.42 -0.54 2.19
N PHE A 60 17.57 -0.74 3.19
CA PHE A 60 16.62 0.29 3.64
C PHE A 60 17.34 1.54 4.14
N GLU A 61 18.35 1.39 4.99
CA GLU A 61 19.14 2.53 5.50
C GLU A 61 19.82 3.29 4.35
N SER A 62 20.37 2.58 3.36
CA SER A 62 20.96 3.17 2.16
C SER A 62 19.93 3.88 1.27
N ALA A 63 18.69 3.40 1.22
CA ALA A 63 17.62 3.98 0.41
C ALA A 63 16.84 5.10 1.13
N ALA A 64 16.98 5.25 2.45
CA ALA A 64 16.25 6.23 3.24
C ALA A 64 16.32 7.68 2.70
N PRO A 65 17.47 8.18 2.19
CA PRO A 65 17.54 9.52 1.59
C PRO A 65 16.68 9.70 0.33
N ASP A 66 16.38 8.61 -0.38
CA ASP A 66 15.51 8.62 -1.56
C ASP A 66 14.03 8.40 -1.20
N LEU A 67 13.76 7.62 -0.16
CA LEU A 67 12.42 7.38 0.35
C LEU A 67 11.83 8.59 1.10
N PHE A 68 12.65 9.33 1.84
CA PHE A 68 12.21 10.41 2.72
C PHE A 68 12.91 11.73 2.37
N LYS A 69 12.66 12.25 1.16
CA LYS A 69 13.36 13.43 0.64
C LYS A 69 13.17 14.68 1.49
N GLN A 70 11.98 14.91 2.03
CA GLN A 70 11.72 16.09 2.85
C GLN A 70 12.47 15.99 4.18
N ILE A 71 12.50 14.80 4.79
CA ILE A 71 13.28 14.54 6.01
C ILE A 71 14.79 14.63 5.74
N ASN A 72 15.27 14.04 4.64
CA ASN A 72 16.69 14.10 4.28
C ASN A 72 17.18 15.55 4.11
N ALA A 73 16.33 16.45 3.60
CA ALA A 73 16.64 17.88 3.49
C ALA A 73 16.83 18.57 4.86
N LEU A 74 16.32 18.00 5.95
CA LEU A 74 16.54 18.49 7.33
C LEU A 74 17.89 18.01 7.90
N GLY A 75 18.59 17.14 7.20
CA GLY A 75 19.93 16.64 7.54
C GLY A 75 19.94 15.21 8.07
N LYS A 76 21.14 14.61 8.04
CA LYS A 76 21.36 13.19 8.38
C LYS A 76 20.81 12.79 9.76
N PHE A 77 20.95 13.67 10.76
CA PHE A 77 20.45 13.38 12.11
C PHE A 77 18.94 13.17 12.14
N GLU A 78 18.17 14.00 11.44
CA GLU A 78 16.70 13.85 11.38
C GLU A 78 16.32 12.63 10.55
N LEU A 79 17.04 12.34 9.47
CA LEU A 79 16.85 11.14 8.66
C LEU A 79 17.09 9.86 9.47
N ASP A 80 18.21 9.75 10.18
CA ASP A 80 18.55 8.60 11.01
C ASP A 80 17.54 8.42 12.17
N ALA A 81 16.99 9.52 12.69
CA ALA A 81 15.94 9.49 13.70
C ALA A 81 14.59 8.99 13.15
N PHE A 82 14.21 9.45 11.96
CA PHE A 82 12.93 9.15 11.29
C PHE A 82 12.91 7.75 10.68
N ALA A 83 13.95 7.37 9.93
CA ALA A 83 14.09 6.05 9.34
C ALA A 83 14.44 5.05 10.44
N SER A 84 13.42 4.47 11.08
CA SER A 84 13.59 3.59 12.24
C SER A 84 12.96 2.21 12.04
N PRO A 85 13.41 1.19 12.81
CA PRO A 85 12.78 -0.13 12.78
C PRO A 85 11.30 -0.09 13.13
N VAL A 86 10.89 0.82 14.01
CA VAL A 86 9.50 0.99 14.42
C VAL A 86 8.64 1.54 13.28
N LEU A 87 9.16 2.46 12.47
CA LEU A 87 8.47 2.94 11.27
C LEU A 87 8.19 1.78 10.31
N ILE A 88 9.21 0.95 10.01
CA ILE A 88 9.05 -0.23 9.15
C ILE A 88 8.03 -1.20 9.74
N ASN A 89 8.08 -1.47 11.04
CA ASN A 89 7.10 -2.34 11.69
C ASN A 89 5.67 -1.77 11.61
N GLY A 90 5.50 -0.46 11.73
CA GLY A 90 4.21 0.20 11.54
C GLY A 90 3.67 0.05 10.11
N ILE A 91 4.52 0.20 9.09
CA ILE A 91 4.16 -0.06 7.68
C ILE A 91 3.76 -1.53 7.49
N ARG A 92 4.48 -2.47 8.11
CA ARG A 92 4.14 -3.90 8.07
C ARG A 92 2.79 -4.19 8.73
N GLN A 93 2.48 -3.55 9.86
CA GLN A 93 1.17 -3.65 10.50
C GLN A 93 0.06 -3.13 9.60
N LEU A 94 0.26 -1.97 8.96
CA LEU A 94 -0.68 -1.40 7.99
C LEU A 94 -1.00 -2.36 6.85
N ILE A 95 0.04 -2.98 6.28
CA ILE A 95 -0.11 -3.99 5.20
C ILE A 95 -0.84 -5.22 5.71
N GLY A 96 -0.54 -5.68 6.93
CA GLY A 96 -1.25 -6.78 7.57
C GLY A 96 -2.75 -6.51 7.64
N GLU A 97 -3.14 -5.32 8.11
CA GLU A 97 -4.55 -4.92 8.19
C GLU A 97 -5.24 -4.89 6.82
N PHE A 98 -4.58 -4.32 5.81
CA PHE A 98 -5.06 -4.34 4.43
C PHE A 98 -5.26 -5.76 3.91
N ALA A 99 -4.29 -6.64 4.13
CA ALA A 99 -4.32 -8.02 3.66
C ALA A 99 -5.41 -8.84 4.37
N CYS A 100 -5.67 -8.59 5.66
CA CYS A 100 -6.76 -9.23 6.37
C CYS A 100 -8.13 -8.80 5.85
N ALA A 101 -8.34 -7.50 5.60
CA ALA A 101 -9.56 -7.00 4.98
C ALA A 101 -9.75 -7.58 3.58
N THR A 102 -8.68 -7.64 2.79
CA THR A 102 -8.67 -8.26 1.46
C THR A 102 -9.05 -9.73 1.53
N TYR A 103 -8.46 -10.50 2.44
CA TYR A 103 -8.82 -11.91 2.64
C TYR A 103 -10.29 -12.06 3.04
N ARG A 104 -10.79 -11.24 3.97
CA ARG A 104 -12.19 -11.34 4.42
C ARG A 104 -13.16 -11.05 3.29
N PHE A 105 -12.86 -10.08 2.43
CA PHE A 105 -13.65 -9.81 1.22
C PHE A 105 -13.67 -11.04 0.29
N GLU A 106 -12.49 -11.57 -0.07
CA GLU A 106 -12.38 -12.73 -0.97
C GLU A 106 -13.04 -13.99 -0.40
N ALA A 107 -12.89 -14.22 0.91
CA ALA A 107 -13.47 -15.36 1.62
C ALA A 107 -14.92 -15.14 2.09
N GLN A 108 -15.55 -14.03 1.69
CA GLN A 108 -16.94 -13.68 2.03
C GLN A 108 -17.22 -13.74 3.54
N LYS A 109 -16.27 -13.26 4.34
CA LYS A 109 -16.35 -13.17 5.81
C LYS A 109 -16.99 -11.84 6.24
N GLY A 110 -17.44 -11.81 7.49
CA GLY A 110 -18.00 -10.59 8.07
C GLY A 110 -16.93 -9.50 8.23
N GLN A 111 -17.35 -8.24 8.18
CA GLN A 111 -16.47 -7.09 8.32
C GLN A 111 -15.83 -7.06 9.73
N ALA A 112 -14.54 -6.74 9.80
CA ALA A 112 -13.83 -6.51 11.07
C ALA A 112 -13.07 -5.18 11.04
N ARG A 113 -12.90 -4.52 12.19
CA ARG A 113 -12.12 -3.27 12.28
C ARG A 113 -10.62 -3.50 12.20
N THR A 114 -10.17 -4.65 12.71
CA THR A 114 -8.76 -5.00 12.80
C THR A 114 -8.53 -6.47 12.47
N CYS A 115 -7.28 -6.85 12.28
CA CYS A 115 -6.88 -8.22 12.03
C CYS A 115 -6.76 -9.04 13.33
N ASN A 116 -7.87 -9.18 14.05
CA ASN A 116 -7.95 -9.98 15.27
C ASN A 116 -9.07 -11.04 15.22
N GLY A 117 -9.80 -11.11 14.12
CA GLY A 117 -10.87 -12.10 13.89
C GLY A 117 -12.19 -11.73 14.54
N LEU A 118 -12.26 -10.58 15.22
CA LEU A 118 -13.48 -10.05 15.81
C LEU A 118 -14.28 -9.33 14.73
N VAL A 119 -15.37 -9.96 14.32
CA VAL A 119 -16.31 -9.43 13.34
C VAL A 119 -17.23 -8.42 14.03
N ILE A 120 -17.38 -7.23 13.42
CA ILE A 120 -18.27 -6.16 13.92
C ILE A 120 -19.71 -6.61 13.82
N ASP A 121 -20.06 -7.19 12.66
CA ASP A 121 -21.39 -7.66 12.32
C ASP A 121 -21.24 -8.91 11.43
N LYS A 122 -21.83 -10.03 11.86
CA LYS A 122 -21.75 -11.32 11.17
C LYS A 122 -22.58 -11.33 9.88
N ASP A 123 -23.58 -10.46 9.81
CA ASP A 123 -24.51 -10.36 8.68
C ASP A 123 -23.98 -9.37 7.62
N ALA A 124 -23.15 -8.40 8.02
CA ALA A 124 -22.44 -7.50 7.11
C ALA A 124 -21.13 -8.12 6.63
N LYS A 125 -21.03 -8.41 5.33
CA LYS A 125 -19.79 -8.88 4.69
C LYS A 125 -18.76 -7.75 4.58
N GLU A 126 -17.49 -8.12 4.66
CA GLU A 126 -16.40 -7.17 4.37
C GLU A 126 -16.54 -6.70 2.91
N GLY A 127 -16.62 -5.39 2.71
CA GLY A 127 -16.57 -4.80 1.38
C GLY A 127 -15.15 -4.78 0.83
N LYS A 128 -15.01 -4.60 -0.49
CA LYS A 128 -13.68 -4.54 -1.09
C LYS A 128 -12.94 -3.31 -0.58
N PRO A 129 -11.72 -3.46 -0.02
CA PRO A 129 -10.98 -2.32 0.54
C PRO A 129 -10.94 -1.13 -0.43
N PHE A 130 -11.25 0.08 0.05
CA PHE A 130 -11.27 1.33 -0.73
C PHE A 130 -12.26 1.44 -1.90
N GLN A 131 -12.99 0.39 -2.28
CA GLN A 131 -14.00 0.45 -3.35
C GLN A 131 -15.44 0.36 -2.82
N SER A 132 -15.69 -0.53 -1.86
CA SER A 132 -17.02 -0.74 -1.27
C SER A 132 -16.99 -1.07 0.22
N GLY A 133 -15.80 -1.12 0.83
CA GLY A 133 -15.61 -1.41 2.26
C GLY A 133 -15.43 -0.18 3.13
N GLN A 134 -15.06 -0.43 4.39
CA GLN A 134 -14.90 0.59 5.44
C GLN A 134 -13.88 1.70 5.11
N PHE A 135 -12.95 1.43 4.19
CA PHE A 135 -11.91 2.37 3.79
C PHE A 135 -12.29 3.31 2.65
N VAL A 136 -13.55 3.28 2.20
CA VAL A 136 -14.08 4.34 1.33
C VAL A 136 -14.17 5.65 2.11
N ASP A 137 -14.70 5.59 3.33
CA ASP A 137 -14.92 6.75 4.19
C ASP A 137 -13.76 7.03 5.15
N ASN A 138 -13.12 5.98 5.67
CA ASN A 138 -12.11 6.09 6.72
C ASN A 138 -10.73 5.69 6.20
N ARG A 139 -9.68 6.29 6.77
CA ARG A 139 -8.31 5.83 6.54
C ARG A 139 -8.13 4.44 7.14
N LEU A 140 -7.24 3.66 6.53
CA LEU A 140 -6.56 2.61 7.27
C LEU A 140 -5.31 3.25 7.89
N GLU A 141 -5.20 3.27 9.21
CA GLU A 141 -4.15 4.02 9.92
C GLU A 141 -3.56 3.22 11.09
N ILE A 142 -2.25 3.35 11.26
CA ILE A 142 -1.45 2.80 12.36
C ILE A 142 -0.62 3.92 12.98
N SER A 143 -0.78 4.14 14.28
CA SER A 143 0.04 5.08 15.04
C SER A 143 1.07 4.33 15.89
N VAL A 144 2.35 4.71 15.78
CA VAL A 144 3.45 4.05 16.50
C VAL A 144 4.46 5.06 17.05
N ASN A 145 5.06 4.75 18.19
CA ASN A 145 6.10 5.55 18.83
C ASN A 145 7.44 4.83 18.76
N SER A 146 8.46 5.49 18.20
CA SER A 146 9.84 5.05 18.22
C SER A 146 10.57 5.71 19.38
N ILE A 147 10.77 4.92 20.43
CA ILE A 147 11.58 5.27 21.59
C ILE A 147 12.85 4.43 21.50
N ARG A 148 13.99 5.09 21.23
CA ARG A 148 15.28 4.42 21.01
C ARG A 148 16.36 5.04 21.90
N PRO A 149 17.21 4.23 22.55
CA PRO A 149 18.40 4.76 23.20
C PRO A 149 19.27 5.53 22.19
N ASN A 150 19.80 6.69 22.60
CA ASN A 150 20.71 7.53 21.81
C ASN A 150 20.14 8.08 20.49
N MET A 151 18.82 8.04 20.30
CA MET A 151 18.12 8.66 19.18
C MET A 151 16.94 9.46 19.71
N PRO A 152 16.60 10.60 19.09
CA PRO A 152 15.48 11.40 19.56
C PRO A 152 14.17 10.65 19.28
N ASN A 153 13.22 10.72 20.22
CA ASN A 153 11.96 10.02 20.13
C ASN A 153 11.10 10.54 18.96
N ARG A 154 10.45 9.62 18.26
CA ARG A 154 9.57 9.93 17.13
C ARG A 154 8.22 9.25 17.29
N SER A 155 7.19 9.87 16.75
CA SER A 155 5.87 9.25 16.59
C SER A 155 5.48 9.34 15.13
N TYR A 156 4.73 8.35 14.67
CA TYR A 156 4.27 8.26 13.28
C TYR A 156 2.77 7.99 13.25
N ASP A 157 2.07 8.67 12.35
CA ASP A 157 0.81 8.20 11.80
C ASP A 157 1.09 7.69 10.39
N ILE A 158 0.88 6.39 10.19
CA ILE A 158 1.16 5.68 8.95
C ILE A 158 -0.17 5.23 8.40
N TYR A 159 -0.53 5.64 7.19
CA TYR A 159 -1.88 5.39 6.69
C TYR A 159 -1.96 5.18 5.18
N LEU A 160 -3.05 4.55 4.78
CA LEU A 160 -3.59 4.60 3.43
C LEU A 160 -4.77 5.58 3.45
N PRO A 161 -4.80 6.61 2.57
CA PRO A 161 -5.88 7.60 2.55
C PRO A 161 -7.21 6.93 2.19
N SER A 162 -8.32 7.43 2.72
CA SER A 162 -9.62 6.91 2.28
C SER A 162 -9.89 7.26 0.81
N ALA A 163 -10.73 6.47 0.14
CA ALA A 163 -11.06 6.74 -1.26
C ALA A 163 -11.80 8.07 -1.49
N LYS A 164 -12.45 8.60 -0.43
CA LYS A 164 -13.04 9.95 -0.43
C LYS A 164 -12.01 11.05 -0.23
N GLU A 165 -10.92 10.80 0.49
CA GLU A 165 -9.83 11.76 0.66
C GLU A 165 -8.99 11.88 -0.60
N VAL A 166 -8.64 10.74 -1.20
CA VAL A 166 -7.88 10.68 -2.46
C VAL A 166 -8.46 9.61 -3.37
N SER A 167 -9.01 10.03 -4.50
CA SER A 167 -9.63 9.12 -5.48
C SER A 167 -8.62 8.10 -6.03
N LEU A 168 -9.07 6.86 -6.23
CA LEU A 168 -8.30 5.77 -6.82
C LEU A 168 -7.96 5.98 -8.31
N GLU A 169 -8.50 7.01 -8.95
CA GLU A 169 -8.11 7.44 -10.30
C GLU A 169 -6.72 8.08 -10.32
N TYR A 170 -6.27 8.62 -9.19
CA TYR A 170 -4.96 9.25 -9.06
C TYR A 170 -3.93 8.27 -8.52
N THR A 171 -2.67 8.45 -8.90
CA THR A 171 -1.51 7.69 -8.39
C THR A 171 -1.38 7.77 -6.87
N TRP A 172 -1.90 8.85 -6.29
CA TRP A 172 -1.88 9.14 -4.86
C TRP A 172 -2.99 8.42 -4.08
N GLY A 173 -3.93 7.76 -4.77
CA GLY A 173 -4.93 6.90 -4.14
C GLY A 173 -4.28 5.75 -3.38
N ALA A 174 -4.98 5.22 -2.38
CA ALA A 174 -4.45 4.23 -1.45
C ALA A 174 -3.96 2.93 -2.11
N VAL A 175 -4.62 2.47 -3.18
CA VAL A 175 -4.42 1.14 -3.73
C VAL A 175 -4.65 1.07 -5.24
N HIS A 176 -3.77 0.36 -5.94
CA HIS A 176 -3.82 0.10 -7.37
C HIS A 176 -3.29 -1.29 -7.69
N GLU A 177 -3.59 -1.80 -8.89
CA GLU A 177 -2.78 -2.87 -9.49
C GLU A 177 -1.57 -2.27 -10.19
N MET A 178 -0.41 -2.92 -10.11
CA MET A 178 0.83 -2.49 -10.78
C MET A 178 0.59 -2.15 -12.26
N GLY A 179 -0.11 -3.03 -12.97
CA GLY A 179 -0.58 -2.75 -14.32
C GLY A 179 0.47 -3.00 -15.40
N SER A 180 0.54 -2.12 -16.40
CA SER A 180 1.22 -2.40 -17.66
C SER A 180 2.73 -2.17 -17.67
N PHE A 181 3.36 -1.91 -16.52
CA PHE A 181 4.81 -1.77 -16.47
C PHE A 181 5.53 -3.06 -16.92
N PHE A 182 6.71 -2.88 -17.48
CA PHE A 182 7.66 -3.97 -17.71
C PHE A 182 8.44 -4.19 -16.42
N VAL A 183 8.04 -5.22 -15.67
CA VAL A 183 8.68 -5.64 -14.42
C VAL A 183 9.17 -7.07 -14.57
N ARG A 184 10.35 -7.39 -14.03
CA ARG A 184 10.93 -8.74 -14.10
C ARG A 184 10.65 -9.54 -12.84
N GLU A 185 10.75 -8.90 -11.68
CA GLU A 185 10.64 -9.57 -10.38
C GLU A 185 9.21 -9.54 -9.79
N ARG A 186 8.32 -8.72 -10.37
CA ARG A 186 6.93 -8.51 -9.89
C ARG A 186 5.90 -8.91 -10.95
N ASP A 187 4.66 -9.11 -10.50
CA ASP A 187 3.52 -9.40 -11.37
C ASP A 187 2.75 -8.11 -11.71
N ARG A 188 2.18 -8.02 -12.91
CA ARG A 188 1.30 -6.91 -13.31
C ARG A 188 0.04 -6.80 -12.45
N LYS A 189 -0.37 -7.90 -11.83
CA LYS A 189 -1.50 -7.96 -10.90
C LYS A 189 -1.11 -7.74 -9.45
N ASP A 190 0.18 -7.55 -9.16
CA ASP A 190 0.59 -7.21 -7.80
C ASP A 190 -0.03 -5.88 -7.39
N THR A 191 -0.31 -5.75 -6.11
CA THR A 191 -1.01 -4.60 -5.54
C THR A 191 0.01 -3.55 -5.13
N VAL A 192 -0.16 -2.32 -5.59
CA VAL A 192 0.63 -1.15 -5.16
C VAL A 192 -0.17 -0.39 -4.12
N LEU A 193 0.43 -0.19 -2.94
CA LEU A 193 -0.12 0.61 -1.86
C LEU A 193 0.65 1.94 -1.77
N THR A 194 -0.10 3.04 -1.70
CA THR A 194 0.47 4.38 -1.49
C THR A 194 0.40 4.70 -0.01
N VAL A 195 1.53 4.54 0.69
CA VAL A 195 1.63 4.71 2.14
C VAL A 195 2.06 6.13 2.48
N TYR A 196 1.23 6.80 3.26
CA TYR A 196 1.46 8.13 3.78
C TYR A 196 2.01 8.06 5.20
N ILE A 197 2.98 8.91 5.50
CA ILE A 197 3.68 8.93 6.79
C ILE A 197 3.75 10.38 7.29
N ASP A 198 2.99 10.67 8.33
CA ASP A 198 3.14 11.90 9.11
C ASP A 198 4.03 11.60 10.32
N GLY A 199 5.19 12.24 10.41
CA GLY A 199 6.13 12.08 11.53
C GLY A 199 6.13 13.26 12.49
N TYR A 200 6.22 12.99 13.79
CA TYR A 200 6.19 13.97 14.87
C TYR A 200 7.39 13.79 15.78
N LYS A 201 7.91 14.89 16.32
CA LYS A 201 8.85 14.84 17.44
C LYS A 201 8.06 14.56 18.72
N LEU A 202 8.56 13.66 19.55
CA LEU A 202 8.03 13.45 20.89
C LEU A 202 8.87 14.24 21.90
N ASP A 203 8.21 14.91 22.83
CA ASP A 203 8.87 15.55 23.96
C ASP A 203 9.29 14.53 25.04
N THR A 204 9.81 15.03 26.17
CA THR A 204 10.22 14.19 27.29
C THR A 204 9.07 13.50 28.01
N ASN A 205 7.84 14.02 27.88
CA ASN A 205 6.63 13.44 28.47
C ASN A 205 5.95 12.44 27.51
N GLY A 206 6.45 12.34 26.26
CA GLY A 206 5.86 11.51 25.22
C GLY A 206 4.73 12.19 24.47
N GLU A 207 4.57 13.51 24.59
CA GLU A 207 3.60 14.29 23.84
C GLU A 207 4.12 14.62 22.43
N ARG A 208 3.22 14.59 21.45
CA ARG A 208 3.54 14.96 20.07
C ARG A 208 3.67 16.48 19.95
N GLY A 209 4.79 16.92 19.40
CA GLY A 209 4.93 18.27 18.85
C GLY A 209 4.26 18.40 17.48
N THR A 210 4.62 19.45 16.75
CA THR A 210 4.19 19.62 15.35
C THR A 210 4.78 18.53 14.45
N ARG A 211 4.12 18.29 13.31
CA ARG A 211 4.67 17.43 12.26
C ARG A 211 6.04 17.95 11.82
N ILE A 212 6.97 17.03 11.56
CA ILE A 212 8.36 17.32 11.17
C ILE A 212 8.43 17.99 9.79
N THR A 213 7.55 17.61 8.87
CA THR A 213 7.46 18.12 7.50
C THR A 213 6.13 18.84 7.26
N ASN A 214 6.04 19.61 6.17
CA ASN A 214 4.81 20.33 5.80
C ASN A 214 3.81 19.46 5.01
N ARG A 215 4.23 18.29 4.55
CA ARG A 215 3.40 17.28 3.89
C ARG A 215 3.85 15.90 4.37
N PRO A 216 2.95 14.90 4.36
CA PRO A 216 3.33 13.53 4.65
C PRO A 216 4.45 13.10 3.70
N GLU A 217 5.36 12.25 4.20
CA GLU A 217 6.22 11.47 3.32
C GLU A 217 5.39 10.36 2.69
N ILE A 218 5.64 10.07 1.42
CA ILE A 218 4.87 9.07 0.67
C ILE A 218 5.86 8.03 0.13
N ILE A 219 5.58 6.77 0.41
CA ILE A 219 6.29 5.64 -0.19
C ILE A 219 5.29 4.72 -0.88
N PHE A 220 5.76 3.99 -1.88
CA PHE A 220 4.97 2.97 -2.56
C PHE A 220 5.43 1.60 -2.11
N VAL A 221 4.50 0.76 -1.69
CA VAL A 221 4.78 -0.63 -1.29
C VAL A 221 4.03 -1.57 -2.20
N VAL A 222 4.75 -2.50 -2.81
CA VAL A 222 4.17 -3.53 -3.68
C VAL A 222 4.01 -4.81 -2.89
N ILE A 223 2.81 -5.35 -2.86
CA ILE A 223 2.47 -6.62 -2.21
C ILE A 223 1.84 -7.58 -3.25
N PRO A 224 1.69 -8.88 -2.94
CA PRO A 224 1.06 -9.81 -3.86
C PRO A 224 -0.35 -9.37 -4.31
N SER A 225 -0.80 -9.92 -5.43
CA SER A 225 -2.16 -9.67 -5.92
C SER A 225 -3.24 -10.06 -4.91
N VAL A 226 -4.37 -9.36 -4.95
CA VAL A 226 -5.57 -9.64 -4.14
C VAL A 226 -5.96 -11.13 -4.21
N ALA A 227 -5.97 -11.70 -5.41
CA ALA A 227 -6.26 -13.12 -5.60
C ALA A 227 -5.26 -14.07 -4.90
N LYS A 228 -3.98 -13.71 -4.76
CA LYS A 228 -3.00 -14.51 -4.00
C LYS A 228 -3.20 -14.37 -2.49
N ILE A 229 -3.57 -13.17 -2.02
CA ILE A 229 -3.89 -12.89 -0.61
C ILE A 229 -5.17 -13.63 -0.19
N GLY A 230 -6.22 -13.58 -1.02
CA GLY A 230 -7.51 -14.26 -0.76
C GLY A 230 -7.43 -15.78 -0.70
N LYS A 231 -6.41 -16.40 -1.29
CA LYS A 231 -6.18 -17.85 -1.29
C LYS A 231 -5.50 -18.39 -0.04
N GLN A 232 -5.06 -17.53 0.89
CA GLN A 232 -4.44 -18.00 2.13
C GLN A 232 -5.44 -18.73 3.02
N SER A 233 -4.96 -19.52 3.98
CA SER A 233 -5.82 -20.37 4.81
C SER A 233 -6.73 -19.58 5.76
N ASN A 234 -6.27 -18.43 6.23
CA ASN A 234 -7.01 -17.47 7.06
C ASN A 234 -6.39 -16.07 6.95
N GLN A 235 -7.03 -15.08 7.59
CA GLN A 235 -6.59 -13.68 7.54
C GLN A 235 -5.17 -13.49 8.12
N ASP A 236 -4.77 -14.24 9.15
CA ASP A 236 -3.45 -14.08 9.78
C ASP A 236 -2.35 -14.57 8.83
N HIS A 237 -2.61 -15.68 8.12
CA HIS A 237 -1.73 -16.16 7.06
C HIS A 237 -1.74 -15.22 5.85
N ALA A 238 -2.88 -14.58 5.54
CA ALA A 238 -2.96 -13.54 4.51
C ALA A 238 -2.07 -12.33 4.84
N ALA A 239 -2.13 -11.82 6.07
CA ALA A 239 -1.25 -10.76 6.54
C ALA A 239 0.22 -11.17 6.50
N ALA A 240 0.57 -12.32 7.08
CA ALA A 240 1.95 -12.80 7.08
C ALA A 240 2.49 -12.99 5.65
N TYR A 241 1.69 -13.55 4.75
CA TYR A 241 2.04 -13.72 3.34
C TYR A 241 2.26 -12.39 2.64
N ALA A 242 1.36 -11.41 2.81
CA ALA A 242 1.50 -10.08 2.21
C ALA A 242 2.76 -9.37 2.71
N ILE A 243 3.00 -9.39 4.03
CA ILE A 243 4.18 -8.77 4.66
C ILE A 243 5.48 -9.43 4.19
N ALA A 244 5.53 -10.76 4.10
CA ALA A 244 6.73 -11.50 3.70
C ALA A 244 7.12 -11.29 2.23
N ASN A 245 6.16 -10.86 1.40
CA ASN A 245 6.35 -10.62 -0.04
C ASN A 245 6.15 -9.13 -0.39
N ALA A 246 6.28 -8.25 0.61
CA ALA A 246 6.19 -6.81 0.43
C ALA A 246 7.56 -6.23 0.07
N ASP A 247 7.60 -5.42 -0.98
CA ASP A 247 8.77 -4.63 -1.36
C ASP A 247 8.41 -3.14 -1.45
N ILE A 248 9.35 -2.27 -1.06
CA ILE A 248 9.26 -0.82 -1.25
C ILE A 248 9.82 -0.48 -2.63
N ILE A 249 9.10 0.37 -3.37
CA ILE A 249 9.62 1.00 -4.59
C ILE A 249 10.55 2.13 -4.18
N VAL A 250 11.83 2.05 -4.52
CA VAL A 250 12.80 3.12 -4.22
C VAL A 250 12.84 4.07 -5.42
N PRO A 251 12.40 5.34 -5.29
CA PRO A 251 12.39 6.28 -6.41
C PRO A 251 13.81 6.50 -6.96
N ARG A 252 13.94 6.66 -8.28
CA ARG A 252 15.21 6.99 -8.94
C ARG A 252 15.21 8.45 -9.37
N TYR A 253 15.82 9.31 -8.56
CA TYR A 253 15.99 10.75 -8.82
C TYR A 253 17.21 11.05 -9.68
#